data_AF-A0A661ZY66-F1
#
_entry.id   AF-A0A661ZY66-F1
#
_cell.length_a   1.000
_cell.length_b   1.000
_cell.length_c   1.000
_cell.angle_alpha   90.00
_cell.angle_beta   90.00
_cell.angle_gamma   90.00
#
_symmetry.space_group_name_H-M   'P 1'
#
loop_
_entity.id
_entity.type
_entity.pdbx_description
1 polymer ?
#
loop_
_entity_poly.entity_id
_entity_poly.type
_entity_poly.pdbx_seq_one_letter_code
_entity_poly.pdbx_strand_id
1 'polypeptide(L)'
;HYIYVPTGYSGYFNVQTDPVPGVAWNLDLYFDDGGDGHFDGQSTETFTYAQDTWILVEINYDLDAGFGQVLFDGVLVLEFVNALTIGGIDYYGSDSGGDPGAYFDDVCFGPGWVITGIEDEGAIAENNTTLFPNPATDRVTIRSNNIIDEVLIYNNMGQLVFSGPVNDDQIMVNTSTYVTGMYIVQVRTGTAVEVRKLIIE
;
A
#
# COMPACT_ATOMS: atom_id res chain seq x y z
N HIS A 1 -10.72 -1.38 -16.56
CA HIS A 1 -11.39 -2.31 -17.49
C HIS A 1 -11.99 -3.44 -16.66
N TYR A 2 -12.93 -4.21 -17.19
CA TYR A 2 -13.40 -5.42 -16.54
C TYR A 2 -12.71 -6.65 -17.11
N ILE A 3 -12.41 -7.62 -16.24
CA ILE A 3 -11.94 -8.96 -16.62
C ILE A 3 -12.91 -10.02 -16.11
N TYR A 4 -13.15 -11.07 -16.90
CA TYR A 4 -13.85 -12.28 -16.48
C TYR A 4 -12.99 -13.49 -16.83
N VAL A 5 -12.73 -14.33 -15.83
CA VAL A 5 -12.00 -15.60 -16.00
C VAL A 5 -12.94 -16.76 -15.61
N PRO A 6 -13.35 -17.62 -16.56
CA PRO A 6 -14.18 -18.77 -16.24
C PRO A 6 -13.40 -19.81 -15.43
N THR A 7 -14.08 -20.57 -14.56
CA THR A 7 -13.42 -21.68 -13.85
C THR A 7 -12.80 -22.68 -14.81
N GLY A 8 -11.56 -23.10 -14.52
CA GLY A 8 -10.77 -24.00 -15.36
C GLY A 8 -9.99 -23.32 -16.48
N TYR A 9 -10.00 -21.98 -16.52
CA TYR A 9 -9.21 -21.18 -17.44
C TYR A 9 -8.35 -20.16 -16.68
N SER A 10 -7.32 -19.65 -17.35
CA SER A 10 -6.46 -18.58 -16.89
C SER A 10 -6.72 -17.27 -17.63
N GLY A 11 -6.31 -16.17 -17.02
CA GLY A 11 -6.31 -14.83 -17.58
C GLY A 11 -4.94 -14.18 -17.49
N TYR A 12 -4.66 -13.28 -18.43
CA TYR A 12 -3.42 -12.52 -18.44
C TYR A 12 -3.58 -11.19 -19.17
N PHE A 13 -2.94 -10.17 -18.65
CA PHE A 13 -2.65 -8.96 -19.42
C PHE A 13 -1.40 -8.29 -18.83
N ASN A 14 -0.79 -7.41 -19.61
CA ASN A 14 0.38 -6.67 -19.15
C ASN A 14 0.31 -5.20 -19.52
N VAL A 15 1.07 -4.41 -18.78
CA VAL A 15 1.48 -3.06 -19.13
C VAL A 15 2.92 -3.16 -19.63
N GLN A 16 3.19 -2.63 -20.82
CA GLN A 16 4.53 -2.60 -21.42
C GLN A 16 5.24 -1.30 -21.13
N THR A 17 6.58 -1.31 -21.20
CA THR A 17 7.38 -0.07 -21.09
C THR A 17 7.61 0.62 -22.43
N ASP A 18 7.41 -0.10 -23.53
CA ASP A 18 7.63 0.36 -24.91
C ASP A 18 6.34 0.20 -25.74
N PRO A 19 6.05 1.11 -26.68
CA PRO A 19 4.89 0.97 -27.55
C PRO A 19 5.03 -0.16 -28.59
N VAL A 20 6.22 -0.72 -28.79
CA VAL A 20 6.44 -1.91 -29.63
C VAL A 20 6.14 -3.17 -28.81
N PRO A 21 5.12 -3.96 -29.20
CA PRO A 21 4.71 -5.15 -28.48
C PRO A 21 5.85 -6.15 -28.22
N GLY A 22 5.93 -6.66 -27.00
CA GLY A 22 6.84 -7.76 -26.63
C GLY A 22 8.32 -7.35 -26.49
N VAL A 23 8.60 -6.06 -26.35
CA VAL A 23 9.97 -5.55 -26.13
C VAL A 23 10.35 -5.55 -24.65
N ALA A 24 9.49 -5.01 -23.79
CA ALA A 24 9.72 -4.93 -22.35
C ALA A 24 8.41 -4.70 -21.57
N TRP A 25 8.36 -5.25 -20.36
CA TRP A 25 7.18 -5.30 -19.49
C TRP A 25 7.37 -4.39 -18.26
N ASN A 26 6.35 -3.59 -17.95
CA ASN A 26 6.27 -2.77 -16.75
C ASN A 26 5.65 -3.59 -15.62
N LEU A 27 4.47 -4.15 -15.86
CA LEU A 27 3.73 -4.97 -14.90
C LEU A 27 2.94 -6.03 -15.64
N ASP A 28 3.07 -7.27 -15.19
CA ASP A 28 2.32 -8.42 -15.66
C ASP A 28 1.29 -8.81 -14.60
N LEU A 29 0.09 -9.21 -15.03
CA LEU A 29 -0.96 -9.72 -14.15
C LEU A 29 -1.44 -11.07 -14.66
N TYR A 30 -1.23 -12.11 -13.85
CA TYR A 30 -1.68 -13.48 -14.12
C TYR A 30 -2.82 -13.85 -13.19
N PHE A 31 -3.87 -14.44 -13.77
CA PHE A 31 -5.05 -14.97 -13.08
C PHE A 31 -5.09 -16.48 -13.32
N ASP A 32 -4.70 -17.28 -12.34
CA ASP A 32 -4.54 -18.73 -12.47
C ASP A 32 -5.90 -19.44 -12.33
N ASP A 33 -6.03 -20.66 -12.87
CA ASP A 33 -7.27 -21.44 -12.97
C ASP A 33 -7.83 -21.96 -11.63
N GLY A 34 -7.11 -21.73 -10.52
CA GLY A 34 -7.52 -22.03 -9.16
C GLY A 34 -8.12 -20.86 -8.37
N GLY A 35 -8.16 -19.64 -8.95
CA GLY A 35 -8.58 -18.42 -8.24
C GLY A 35 -7.45 -17.69 -7.49
N ASP A 36 -6.21 -18.16 -7.64
CA ASP A 36 -5.00 -17.46 -7.23
C ASP A 36 -4.46 -16.63 -8.41
N GLY A 37 -3.67 -15.60 -8.12
CA GLY A 37 -3.01 -14.81 -9.16
C GLY A 37 -1.75 -14.15 -8.64
N HIS A 38 -0.94 -13.64 -9.55
CA HIS A 38 0.33 -13.02 -9.21
C HIS A 38 0.69 -11.90 -10.17
N PHE A 39 1.53 -11.00 -9.65
CA PHE A 39 2.19 -9.97 -10.44
C PHE A 39 3.58 -10.44 -10.87
N ASP A 40 4.04 -9.92 -12.00
CA ASP A 40 5.41 -10.04 -12.46
C ASP A 40 5.88 -8.68 -13.03
N GLY A 41 7.18 -8.56 -13.33
CA GLY A 41 7.78 -7.31 -13.77
C GLY A 41 8.30 -6.49 -12.59
N GLN A 42 7.61 -5.40 -12.25
CA GLN A 42 8.01 -4.51 -11.15
C GLN A 42 7.49 -4.93 -9.76
N SER A 43 6.65 -5.97 -9.67
CA SER A 43 6.19 -6.56 -8.41
C SER A 43 6.14 -8.08 -8.58
N THR A 44 6.30 -8.81 -7.48
CA THR A 44 6.13 -10.28 -7.41
C THR A 44 5.06 -10.68 -6.39
N GLU A 45 4.23 -9.73 -5.96
CA GLU A 45 3.17 -9.98 -5.00
C GLU A 45 2.11 -10.93 -5.56
N THR A 46 1.34 -11.53 -4.66
CA THR A 46 0.27 -12.47 -5.02
C THR A 46 -1.08 -11.93 -4.59
N PHE A 47 -2.14 -12.39 -5.24
CA PHE A 47 -3.50 -12.04 -4.91
C PHE A 47 -4.43 -13.24 -5.08
N THR A 48 -5.66 -13.11 -4.59
CA THR A 48 -6.74 -14.05 -4.86
C THR A 48 -7.87 -13.33 -5.54
N TYR A 49 -8.64 -14.05 -6.34
CA TYR A 49 -9.76 -13.48 -7.09
C TYR A 49 -10.90 -14.50 -7.23
N ALA A 50 -12.12 -14.01 -7.45
CA ALA A 50 -13.29 -14.85 -7.67
C ALA A 50 -13.44 -15.17 -9.16
N GLN A 51 -13.36 -16.45 -9.51
CA GLN A 51 -13.68 -16.92 -10.86
C GLN A 51 -15.18 -16.81 -11.16
N ASP A 52 -15.52 -16.89 -12.45
CA ASP A 52 -16.89 -16.77 -12.95
C ASP A 52 -17.60 -15.47 -12.56
N THR A 53 -16.82 -14.42 -12.30
CA THR A 53 -17.32 -13.07 -12.00
C THR A 53 -16.55 -12.02 -12.79
N TRP A 54 -17.24 -10.93 -13.11
CA TRP A 54 -16.59 -9.75 -13.67
C TRP A 54 -15.94 -8.97 -12.54
N ILE A 55 -14.65 -8.69 -12.69
CA ILE A 55 -13.84 -7.92 -11.73
C ILE A 55 -13.44 -6.62 -12.42
N LEU A 56 -13.72 -5.48 -11.79
CA LEU A 56 -13.19 -4.20 -12.25
C LEU A 56 -11.72 -4.11 -11.87
N VAL A 57 -10.83 -4.10 -12.86
CA VAL A 57 -9.40 -3.87 -12.68
C VAL A 57 -9.06 -2.44 -13.07
N GLU A 58 -8.58 -1.69 -12.09
CA GLU A 58 -8.10 -0.32 -12.26
C GLU A 58 -6.60 -0.27 -11.98
N ILE A 59 -5.84 0.31 -12.91
CA ILE A 59 -4.42 0.56 -12.74
C ILE A 59 -4.19 2.06 -12.83
N ASN A 60 -3.60 2.62 -11.80
CA ASN A 60 -3.25 4.04 -11.74
C ASN A 60 -1.75 4.20 -11.63
N TYR A 61 -1.17 5.00 -12.51
CA TYR A 61 0.23 5.40 -12.43
C TYR A 61 0.33 6.87 -12.08
N ASP A 62 0.85 7.17 -10.90
CA ASP A 62 1.25 8.52 -10.50
C ASP A 62 2.71 8.73 -10.91
N LEU A 63 2.91 9.31 -12.09
CA LEU A 63 4.24 9.54 -12.65
C LEU A 63 4.99 10.67 -11.94
N ASP A 64 4.29 11.58 -11.25
CA ASP A 64 4.92 12.66 -10.50
C ASP A 64 5.47 12.14 -9.17
N ALA A 65 4.71 11.26 -8.49
CA ALA A 65 5.13 10.61 -7.26
C ALA A 65 6.05 9.39 -7.51
N GLY A 66 6.01 8.81 -8.72
CA GLY A 66 6.81 7.64 -9.10
C GLY A 66 6.23 6.32 -8.58
N PHE A 67 4.90 6.21 -8.47
CA PHE A 67 4.21 5.04 -7.94
C PHE A 67 3.14 4.52 -8.91
N GLY A 68 2.81 3.23 -8.78
CA GLY A 68 1.68 2.59 -9.42
C GLY A 68 0.77 1.90 -8.40
N GLN A 69 -0.52 1.84 -8.69
CA GLN A 69 -1.52 1.11 -7.91
C GLN A 69 -2.36 0.21 -8.81
N VAL A 70 -2.73 -0.96 -8.31
CA VAL A 70 -3.72 -1.87 -8.90
C VAL A 70 -4.83 -2.10 -7.90
N LEU A 71 -6.07 -1.91 -8.34
CA LEU A 71 -7.27 -2.12 -7.54
C LEU A 71 -8.21 -3.10 -8.23
N PHE A 72 -8.84 -3.97 -7.44
CA PHE A 72 -9.94 -4.83 -7.86
C PHE A 72 -11.22 -4.38 -7.17
N ASP A 73 -12.25 -4.04 -7.96
CA ASP A 73 -13.54 -3.55 -7.46
C ASP A 73 -13.40 -2.37 -6.47
N GLY A 74 -12.44 -1.48 -6.74
CA GLY A 74 -12.12 -0.32 -5.90
C GLY A 74 -11.32 -0.64 -4.63
N VAL A 75 -10.92 -1.89 -4.40
CA VAL A 75 -10.06 -2.32 -3.28
C VAL A 75 -8.60 -2.38 -3.75
N LEU A 76 -7.69 -1.73 -3.02
CA LEU A 76 -6.26 -1.78 -3.30
C LEU A 76 -5.72 -3.20 -3.17
N VAL A 77 -5.09 -3.69 -4.24
CA VAL A 77 -4.44 -5.00 -4.33
C VAL A 77 -2.93 -4.88 -4.32
N LEU A 78 -2.41 -3.87 -5.02
CA LEU A 78 -0.97 -3.62 -5.11
C LEU A 78 -0.71 -2.12 -5.16
N GLU A 79 0.27 -1.65 -4.39
CA GLU A 79 0.98 -0.39 -4.60
C GLU A 79 2.46 -0.73 -4.83
N PHE A 80 3.12 -0.08 -5.78
CA PHE A 80 4.51 -0.36 -6.13
C PHE A 80 5.24 0.89 -6.60
N VAL A 81 6.56 0.92 -6.43
CA VAL A 81 7.42 1.95 -7.02
C VAL A 81 7.46 1.77 -8.53
N ASN A 82 7.01 2.77 -9.29
CA ASN A 82 7.10 2.77 -10.75
C ASN A 82 8.42 3.43 -11.19
N ALA A 83 9.40 2.62 -11.57
CA ALA A 83 10.70 3.06 -12.06
C ALA A 83 10.80 3.02 -13.59
N LEU A 84 9.79 2.47 -14.28
CA LEU A 84 9.80 2.26 -15.72
C LEU A 84 8.77 3.14 -16.43
N THR A 85 8.96 3.31 -17.74
CA THR A 85 8.00 3.97 -18.61
C THR A 85 6.78 3.09 -18.84
N ILE A 86 5.73 3.69 -19.41
CA ILE A 86 4.52 3.01 -19.86
C ILE A 86 4.41 3.24 -21.37
N GLY A 87 4.27 2.15 -22.13
CA GLY A 87 4.27 2.16 -23.60
C GLY A 87 2.97 1.63 -24.21
N GLY A 88 2.35 0.62 -23.59
CA GLY A 88 1.13 -0.01 -24.10
C GLY A 88 0.52 -0.96 -23.08
N ILE A 89 -0.67 -1.49 -23.39
CA ILE A 89 -1.31 -2.57 -22.63
C ILE A 89 -1.66 -3.68 -23.62
N ASP A 90 -1.21 -4.90 -23.33
CA ASP A 90 -1.54 -6.08 -24.12
C ASP A 90 -2.47 -6.99 -23.33
N TYR A 91 -3.66 -7.21 -23.88
CA TYR A 91 -4.60 -8.23 -23.42
C TYR A 91 -4.33 -9.52 -24.19
N TYR A 92 -3.85 -10.55 -23.51
CA TYR A 92 -3.29 -11.73 -24.15
C TYR A 92 -3.62 -13.01 -23.37
N GLY A 93 -3.72 -14.15 -24.05
CA GLY A 93 -3.95 -15.43 -23.37
C GLY A 93 -2.63 -16.08 -22.96
N SER A 94 -2.37 -16.23 -21.66
CA SER A 94 -1.21 -16.97 -21.14
C SER A 94 -1.59 -18.39 -20.73
N ASP A 95 -0.78 -19.37 -21.10
CA ASP A 95 -0.89 -20.77 -20.64
C ASP A 95 -0.15 -21.03 -19.32
N SER A 96 0.40 -19.97 -18.71
CA SER A 96 0.90 -19.99 -17.34
C SER A 96 -0.31 -19.91 -16.39
N GLY A 97 -0.50 -20.95 -15.56
CA GLY A 97 -1.58 -21.00 -14.58
C GLY A 97 -2.88 -21.68 -15.04
N GLY A 98 -2.95 -22.20 -16.27
CA GLY A 98 -4.13 -22.89 -16.80
C GLY A 98 -4.31 -22.72 -18.31
N ASP A 99 -5.39 -23.27 -18.86
CA ASP A 99 -5.75 -23.04 -20.27
C ASP A 99 -6.20 -21.57 -20.45
N PRO A 100 -5.69 -20.82 -21.44
CA PRO A 100 -6.07 -19.41 -21.60
C PRO A 100 -7.55 -19.24 -21.96
N GLY A 101 -8.28 -18.36 -21.25
CA GLY A 101 -9.72 -18.17 -21.48
C GLY A 101 -10.38 -16.93 -20.88
N ALA A 102 -9.62 -15.85 -20.63
CA ALA A 102 -10.17 -14.61 -20.08
C ALA A 102 -10.88 -13.72 -21.13
N TYR A 103 -11.90 -12.99 -20.66
CA TYR A 103 -12.64 -11.98 -21.41
C TYR A 103 -12.39 -10.60 -20.80
N PHE A 104 -12.32 -9.57 -21.65
CA PHE A 104 -12.09 -8.20 -21.25
C PHE A 104 -13.20 -7.31 -21.80
N ASP A 105 -13.68 -6.37 -21.00
CA ASP A 105 -14.71 -5.40 -21.40
C ASP A 105 -14.43 -4.00 -20.82
N ASP A 106 -15.07 -2.98 -21.40
CA ASP A 106 -14.95 -1.57 -21.01
C ASP A 106 -13.50 -1.10 -20.81
N VAL A 107 -12.63 -1.43 -21.77
CA VAL A 107 -11.27 -0.90 -21.79
C VAL A 107 -11.31 0.60 -22.06
N CYS A 108 -10.97 1.39 -21.05
CA CYS A 108 -10.95 2.84 -21.11
C CYS A 108 -9.68 3.41 -20.48
N PHE A 109 -9.30 4.60 -20.93
CA PHE A 109 -8.24 5.41 -20.33
C PHE A 109 -8.86 6.70 -19.82
N GLY A 110 -8.49 7.10 -18.61
CA GLY A 110 -9.01 8.29 -17.96
C GLY A 110 -7.92 9.00 -17.16
N PRO A 111 -8.22 10.21 -16.65
CA PRO A 111 -7.36 10.84 -15.67
C PRO A 111 -7.20 9.92 -14.46
N GLY A 112 -5.95 9.72 -14.03
CA GLY A 112 -5.62 9.00 -12.81
C GLY A 112 -5.88 9.83 -11.55
N TRP A 113 -5.45 9.30 -10.42
CA TRP A 113 -5.43 9.99 -9.13
C TRP A 113 -4.01 10.10 -8.58
N VAL A 114 -3.82 11.07 -7.68
CA VAL A 114 -2.56 11.24 -6.96
C VAL A 114 -2.45 10.15 -5.91
N ILE A 115 -1.32 9.45 -5.89
CA ILE A 115 -1.01 8.46 -4.87
C ILE A 115 -0.36 9.20 -3.70
N THR A 116 -1.14 9.48 -2.67
CA THR A 116 -0.64 10.07 -1.42
C THR A 116 -0.34 8.96 -0.42
N GLY A 117 0.71 8.18 -0.68
CA GLY A 117 1.14 7.08 0.19
C GLY A 117 2.34 7.47 1.08
N ILE A 118 2.19 7.29 2.39
CA ILE A 118 3.27 6.67 3.18
C ILE A 118 2.66 5.38 3.72
N GLU A 119 2.79 4.30 2.97
CA GLU A 119 3.05 2.99 3.59
C GLU A 119 4.49 2.65 3.19
N ASP A 120 5.40 3.00 4.09
CA ASP A 120 6.83 2.79 3.97
C ASP A 120 7.08 1.29 3.73
N GLU A 121 7.83 0.94 2.68
CA GLU A 121 8.41 -0.40 2.47
C GLU A 121 9.48 -0.69 3.52
N GLY A 122 9.02 -0.80 4.76
CA GLY A 122 9.74 -1.33 5.89
C GLY A 122 8.78 -2.24 6.61
N ALA A 123 8.89 -3.54 6.35
CA ALA A 123 8.38 -4.58 7.22
C ALA A 123 8.85 -4.31 8.65
N ILE A 124 8.08 -3.53 9.41
CA ILE A 124 8.14 -3.55 10.85
C ILE A 124 7.30 -4.75 11.23
N ALA A 125 7.99 -5.84 11.54
CA ALA A 125 7.42 -6.96 12.25
C ALA A 125 6.50 -6.44 13.38
N GLU A 126 5.19 -6.60 13.21
CA GLU A 126 4.12 -6.45 14.20
C GLU A 126 4.36 -5.49 15.41
N ASN A 127 4.92 -4.30 15.21
CA ASN A 127 4.89 -3.26 16.23
C ASN A 127 3.58 -2.50 16.08
N ASN A 128 2.48 -3.02 16.63
CA ASN A 128 1.24 -2.26 16.56
C ASN A 128 1.25 -1.13 17.60
N THR A 129 1.97 -0.03 17.33
CA THR A 129 1.95 1.14 18.23
C THR A 129 0.61 1.87 18.11
N THR A 130 -0.10 2.00 19.22
CA THR A 130 -1.40 2.68 19.33
C THR A 130 -1.31 3.88 20.27
N LEU A 131 -2.04 4.96 19.91
CA LEU A 131 -2.12 6.20 20.69
C LEU A 131 -3.57 6.43 21.10
N PHE A 132 -3.84 6.51 22.40
CA PHE A 132 -5.20 6.76 22.90
C PHE A 132 -5.22 7.57 24.21
N PRO A 133 -6.19 8.48 24.39
CA PRO A 133 -7.10 8.96 23.36
C PRO A 133 -6.34 9.75 22.27
N ASN A 134 -6.89 9.75 21.06
CA ASN A 134 -6.44 10.60 19.96
C ASN A 134 -7.70 10.98 19.15
N PRO A 135 -8.20 12.23 19.22
CA PRO A 135 -7.57 13.40 19.85
C PRO A 135 -7.41 13.32 21.38
N ALA A 136 -6.36 13.97 21.91
CA ALA A 136 -6.05 14.04 23.34
C ALA A 136 -6.16 15.47 23.87
N THR A 137 -6.71 15.64 25.07
CA THR A 137 -6.78 16.94 25.76
C THR A 137 -5.74 17.00 26.88
N ASP A 138 -5.83 16.11 27.87
CA ASP A 138 -4.96 16.17 29.05
C ASP A 138 -3.78 15.20 29.02
N ARG A 139 -3.95 14.06 28.33
CA ARG A 139 -2.97 12.97 28.29
C ARG A 139 -3.16 12.11 27.06
N VAL A 140 -2.08 11.48 26.63
CA VAL A 140 -2.09 10.40 25.64
C VAL A 140 -1.34 9.19 26.21
N THR A 141 -1.87 7.99 25.98
CA THR A 141 -1.18 6.72 26.20
C THR A 141 -0.65 6.22 24.88
N ILE A 142 0.65 5.93 24.85
CA ILE A 142 1.36 5.31 23.74
C ILE A 142 1.64 3.88 24.16
N ARG A 143 1.12 2.89 23.43
CA ARG A 143 1.31 1.46 23.69
C ARG A 143 1.85 0.77 22.46
N SER A 144 2.77 -0.17 22.63
CA SER A 144 3.29 -1.03 21.56
C SER A 144 3.19 -2.51 21.97
N ASN A 145 3.30 -3.42 21.01
CA ASN A 145 3.41 -4.86 21.27
C ASN A 145 4.82 -5.27 21.73
N ASN A 146 5.82 -4.42 21.51
CA ASN A 146 7.19 -4.64 21.94
C ASN A 146 7.62 -3.57 22.96
N ILE A 147 8.70 -3.85 23.68
CA ILE A 147 9.28 -2.91 24.65
C ILE A 147 9.69 -1.64 23.91
N ILE A 148 9.16 -0.52 24.37
CA ILE A 148 9.50 0.81 23.88
C ILE A 148 10.81 1.22 24.53
N ASP A 149 11.83 1.50 23.73
CA ASP A 149 13.10 2.04 24.22
C ASP A 149 12.97 3.54 24.47
N GLU A 150 12.38 4.27 23.52
CA GLU A 150 12.32 5.72 23.51
C GLU A 150 11.07 6.23 22.79
N VAL A 151 10.50 7.32 23.32
CA VAL A 151 9.47 8.12 22.65
C VAL A 151 9.95 9.54 22.46
N LEU A 152 9.79 10.05 21.24
CA LEU A 152 10.03 11.46 20.88
C LEU A 152 8.73 12.07 20.34
N ILE A 153 8.37 13.26 20.78
CA ILE A 153 7.19 13.99 20.26
C ILE A 153 7.64 15.34 19.72
N TYR A 154 7.20 15.65 18.51
CA TYR A 154 7.49 16.89 17.80
C TYR A 154 6.20 17.65 17.52
N ASN A 155 6.24 18.98 17.60
CA ASN A 155 5.14 19.82 17.13
C ASN A 155 5.17 19.98 15.59
N ASN A 156 4.17 20.67 15.03
CA ASN A 156 4.07 20.96 13.60
C ASN A 156 5.21 21.81 13.01
N MET A 157 6.02 22.47 13.85
CA MET A 157 7.23 23.22 13.45
C MET A 157 8.49 22.34 13.49
N GLY A 158 8.36 21.05 13.82
CA GLY A 158 9.49 20.12 13.96
C GLY A 158 10.27 20.27 15.27
N GLN A 159 9.76 21.03 16.24
CA GLN A 159 10.42 21.20 17.54
C GLN A 159 10.11 20.01 18.44
N LEU A 160 11.14 19.44 19.07
CA LEU A 160 11.02 18.37 20.06
C LEU A 160 10.38 18.91 21.35
N VAL A 161 9.19 18.43 21.70
CA VAL A 161 8.43 18.84 22.89
C VAL A 161 8.43 17.77 23.98
N PHE A 162 8.74 16.52 23.64
CA PHE A 162 8.92 15.44 24.60
C PHE A 162 9.99 14.47 24.11
N SER A 163 10.80 13.98 25.04
CA SER A 163 11.74 12.89 24.84
C SER A 163 11.87 12.13 26.16
N GLY A 164 11.78 10.81 26.11
CA GLY A 164 11.96 9.99 27.30
C GLY A 164 12.22 8.52 26.98
N PRO A 165 13.18 7.88 27.68
CA PRO A 165 13.28 6.43 27.65
C PRO A 165 12.06 5.82 28.37
N VAL A 166 11.58 4.67 27.89
CA VAL A 166 10.39 4.01 28.46
C VAL A 166 10.77 2.70 29.14
N ASN A 167 11.42 1.77 28.42
CA ASN A 167 11.73 0.40 28.84
C ASN A 167 10.50 -0.38 29.33
N ASP A 168 9.35 -0.14 28.71
CA ASP A 168 8.07 -0.79 29.00
C ASP A 168 7.23 -0.87 27.71
N ASP A 169 6.14 -1.63 27.70
CA ASP A 169 5.24 -1.76 26.54
C ASP A 169 4.31 -0.55 26.35
N GLN A 170 4.29 0.38 27.32
CA GLN A 170 3.47 1.57 27.27
C GLN A 170 4.04 2.75 28.07
N ILE A 171 3.66 3.96 27.67
CA ILE A 171 3.91 5.19 28.41
C ILE A 171 2.69 6.11 28.36
N MET A 172 2.42 6.81 29.46
CA MET A 172 1.45 7.90 29.52
C MET A 172 2.19 9.24 29.50
N VAL A 173 1.87 10.08 28.52
CA VAL A 173 2.42 11.43 28.39
C VAL A 173 1.34 12.45 28.74
N ASN A 174 1.67 13.39 29.62
CA ASN A 174 0.79 14.52 29.94
C ASN A 174 0.86 15.55 28.82
N THR A 175 -0.29 15.84 28.21
CA THR A 175 -0.42 16.78 27.08
C THR A 175 -1.23 18.02 27.45
N SER A 176 -1.66 18.18 28.71
CA SER A 176 -2.51 19.30 29.16
C SER A 176 -1.91 20.69 28.94
N THR A 177 -0.58 20.78 28.76
CA THR A 177 0.14 22.03 28.49
C THR A 177 0.51 22.20 27.02
N TYR A 178 0.14 21.24 26.16
CA TYR A 178 0.44 21.29 24.73
C TYR A 178 -0.53 22.24 24.06
N VAL A 179 -0.08 22.89 22.99
CA VAL A 179 -0.95 23.76 22.20
C VAL A 179 -1.81 22.87 21.30
N THR A 180 -3.09 23.17 21.19
CA THR A 180 -4.01 22.52 20.25
C THR A 180 -3.41 22.46 18.85
N GLY A 181 -3.37 21.27 18.24
CA GLY A 181 -2.74 21.08 16.94
C GLY A 181 -2.27 19.66 16.67
N MET A 182 -1.53 19.51 15.57
CA MET A 182 -0.97 18.24 15.13
C MET A 182 0.47 18.08 15.63
N TYR A 183 0.77 16.88 16.12
CA TYR A 183 2.08 16.44 16.59
C TYR A 183 2.48 15.13 15.92
N ILE A 184 3.80 14.94 15.82
CA ILE A 184 4.41 13.70 15.32
C ILE A 184 5.04 12.98 16.50
N VAL A 185 4.65 11.72 16.71
CA VAL A 185 5.18 10.84 17.75
C VAL A 185 6.07 9.79 17.08
N GLN A 186 7.34 9.74 17.44
CA GLN A 186 8.26 8.69 17.04
C GLN A 186 8.46 7.73 18.21
N VAL A 187 8.32 6.43 17.96
CA VAL A 187 8.42 5.36 18.96
C VAL A 187 9.49 4.38 18.50
N ARG A 188 10.54 4.20 19.32
CA ARG A 188 11.63 3.26 19.04
C ARG A 188 11.42 1.98 19.85
N THR A 189 11.50 0.83 19.18
CA THR A 189 11.41 -0.52 19.78
C THR A 189 12.51 -1.40 19.18
N GLY A 190 13.59 -1.60 19.92
CA GLY A 190 14.81 -2.26 19.44
C GLY A 190 15.43 -1.51 18.26
N THR A 191 15.46 -2.17 17.10
CA THR A 191 15.96 -1.58 15.84
C THR A 191 14.86 -0.89 15.03
N ALA A 192 13.59 -1.06 15.39
CA ALA A 192 12.46 -0.47 14.67
C ALA A 192 12.12 0.92 15.20
N VAL A 193 11.69 1.81 14.30
CA VAL A 193 11.18 3.14 14.62
C VAL A 193 9.84 3.31 13.92
N GLU A 194 8.80 3.61 14.68
CA GLU A 194 7.47 3.89 14.16
C GLU A 194 7.11 5.36 14.31
N VAL A 195 6.39 5.90 13.34
CA VAL A 195 5.89 7.28 13.37
C VAL A 195 4.37 7.25 13.43
N ARG A 196 3.79 8.06 14.33
CA ARG A 196 2.34 8.19 14.52
C ARG A 196 1.94 9.65 14.61
N LYS A 197 0.74 9.95 14.10
CA LYS A 197 0.12 11.28 14.19
C LYS A 197 -0.70 11.39 15.48
N LEU A 198 -0.47 12.45 16.25
CA LEU A 198 -1.24 12.80 17.44
C LEU A 198 -1.95 14.14 17.22
N ILE A 199 -3.24 14.19 17.54
CA ILE A 199 -4.03 15.43 17.56
C ILE A 199 -4.26 15.83 19.01
N ILE A 200 -3.93 17.08 19.34
CA ILE A 200 -4.23 17.70 20.63
C ILE A 200 -5.40 18.67 20.45
N GLU A 201 -6.40 18.58 21.34
CA GLU A 201 -7.55 19.47 21.44
C GLU A 201 -7.46 20.41 22.64
#